data_AF-A0A8X6N6R3-F1
#
_entry.id   AF-A0A8X6N6R3-F1
#
_cell.length_a   1.000
_cell.length_b   1.000
_cell.length_c   1.000
_cell.angle_alpha   90.00
_cell.angle_beta   90.00
_cell.angle_gamma   90.00
#
_symmetry.space_group_name_H-M   'P 1'
#
loop_
_entity.id
_entity.type
_entity.pdbx_description
1 polymer ?
#
loop_
_entity_poly.entity_id
_entity_poly.type
_entity_poly.pdbx_seq_one_letter_code
_entity_poly.pdbx_strand_id
1 'polypeptide(L)'
;MQYTGRFNHLFGWTVRTILAQSCPKRRERIVSHFIDIAEFLHQLRNFYSEFTILSTLCSTLVERLKITWSRVSKNRRRTFSKLCELLPLEGNFQTLR
;
A
#
# COMPACT_ATOMS: atom_id res chain seq x y z
N MET A 1 0.54 -11.32 -20.19
CA MET A 1 0.90 -9.95 -19.75
C MET A 1 1.93 -10.05 -18.62
N GLN A 2 3.22 -10.01 -18.96
CA GLN A 2 4.33 -10.10 -18.00
C GLN A 2 4.92 -8.71 -17.74
N TYR A 3 4.57 -8.12 -16.59
CA TYR A 3 5.40 -7.14 -15.91
C TYR A 3 5.54 -7.55 -14.44
N THR A 4 5.78 -8.84 -14.20
CA THR A 4 5.66 -9.50 -12.88
C THR A 4 6.91 -9.38 -12.02
N GLY A 5 8.11 -9.21 -12.58
CA GLY A 5 9.36 -9.19 -11.80
C GLY A 5 9.48 -7.98 -10.86
N ARG A 6 9.39 -6.76 -11.41
CA ARG A 6 9.50 -5.52 -10.62
C ARG A 6 8.32 -5.33 -9.68
N PHE A 7 7.11 -5.63 -10.14
CA PHE A 7 5.90 -5.63 -9.31
C PHE A 7 6.04 -6.57 -8.11
N ASN A 8 6.35 -7.86 -8.34
CA ASN A 8 6.46 -8.84 -7.25
C ASN A 8 7.60 -8.50 -6.28
N HIS A 9 8.70 -7.96 -6.80
CA HIS A 9 9.81 -7.52 -5.97
C HIS A 9 9.41 -6.34 -5.07
N LEU A 10 8.85 -5.27 -5.64
CA LEU A 10 8.44 -4.08 -4.89
C LEU A 10 7.27 -4.38 -3.94
N PHE A 11 6.29 -5.17 -4.38
CA PHE A 11 5.19 -5.66 -3.55
C PHE A 11 5.72 -6.47 -2.35
N GLY A 12 6.51 -7.51 -2.62
CA GLY A 12 7.06 -8.37 -1.57
C GLY A 12 8.01 -7.64 -0.64
N TRP A 13 8.79 -6.68 -1.14
CA TRP A 13 9.64 -5.82 -0.31
C TRP A 13 8.81 -4.91 0.61
N THR A 14 7.77 -4.28 0.07
CA THR A 14 6.88 -3.38 0.84
C THR A 14 6.13 -4.14 1.94
N VAL A 15 5.55 -5.32 1.61
CA VAL A 15 4.91 -6.22 2.59
C VAL A 15 5.90 -6.60 3.69
N ARG A 16 7.10 -7.07 3.32
CA ARG A 16 8.13 -7.50 4.29
C ARG A 16 8.56 -6.35 5.18
N THR A 17 8.73 -5.15 4.63
CA THR A 17 9.13 -3.96 5.40
C THR A 17 8.09 -3.61 6.47
N ILE A 18 6.80 -3.68 6.13
CA ILE A 18 5.71 -3.42 7.09
C ILE A 18 5.62 -4.54 8.13
N LEU A 19 5.65 -5.81 7.71
CA LEU A 19 5.46 -6.96 8.60
C LEU A 19 6.67 -7.26 9.48
N ALA A 20 7.89 -6.91 9.05
CA ALA A 20 9.11 -7.08 9.84
C ALA A 20 9.13 -6.23 11.12
N GLN A 21 8.30 -5.18 11.21
CA GLN A 21 8.17 -4.40 12.43
C GLN A 21 7.12 -4.99 13.38
N SER A 22 7.58 -5.46 14.54
CA SER A 22 6.72 -5.95 15.62
C SER A 22 5.94 -4.81 16.31
N CYS A 23 6.55 -3.62 16.45
CA CYS A 23 5.94 -2.49 17.15
C CYS A 23 4.86 -1.78 16.30
N PRO A 24 3.59 -1.71 16.75
CA PRO A 24 2.51 -1.06 15.99
C PRO A 24 2.75 0.41 15.67
N LYS A 25 3.43 1.15 16.57
CA LYS A 25 3.79 2.56 16.36
C LYS A 25 4.84 2.73 15.25
N ARG A 26 5.77 1.78 15.11
CA ARG A 26 6.77 1.81 14.03
C ARG A 26 6.14 1.41 12.70
N ARG A 27 5.28 0.38 12.71
CA ARG A 27 4.50 0.01 11.53
C ARG A 27 3.62 1.14 11.01
N GLU A 28 2.96 1.86 11.92
CA GLU A 28 2.14 3.01 11.53
C GLU A 28 2.96 4.04 10.76
N ARG A 29 4.16 4.39 11.23
CA ARG A 29 5.05 5.32 10.53
C ARG A 29 5.44 4.83 9.14
N ILE A 30 5.71 3.54 9.00
CA ILE A 30 6.05 2.92 7.71
C ILE A 30 4.85 2.97 6.75
N VAL A 31 3.66 2.58 7.21
CA VAL A 31 2.43 2.64 6.39
C VAL A 31 2.13 4.08 5.98
N SER A 32 2.19 5.00 6.94
CA SER A 32 2.08 6.45 6.70
C SER A 32 3.05 6.94 5.64
N HIS A 33 4.32 6.51 5.71
CA HIS A 33 5.34 6.89 4.74
C HIS A 33 5.05 6.34 3.34
N PHE A 34 4.56 5.10 3.23
CA PHE A 34 4.16 4.54 1.93
C PHE A 34 2.97 5.27 1.31
N ILE A 35 2.04 5.80 2.11
CA ILE A 35 0.96 6.66 1.61
C ILE A 35 1.54 7.97 1.06
N ASP A 36 2.46 8.60 1.78
CA ASP A 36 3.12 9.83 1.32
C ASP A 36 3.93 9.58 0.02
N ILE A 37 4.59 8.42 -0.10
CA ILE A 37 5.28 7.99 -1.33
C ILE A 37 4.27 7.80 -2.48
N ALA A 38 3.13 7.16 -2.24
CA ALA A 38 2.12 6.95 -3.27
C ALA A 38 1.58 8.29 -3.81
N GLU A 39 1.32 9.26 -2.93
CA GLU A 39 0.93 10.61 -3.32
C GLU A 39 2.01 11.32 -4.15
N PHE A 40 3.28 11.18 -3.77
CA PHE A 40 4.39 11.74 -4.55
C PHE A 40 4.56 11.07 -5.93
N LEU A 41 4.41 9.75 -6.00
CA LEU A 41 4.45 9.01 -7.28
C LEU A 41 3.31 9.41 -8.21
N HIS A 42 2.13 9.73 -7.65
CA HIS A 42 1.00 10.26 -8.40
C HIS A 42 1.36 11.59 -9.08
N GLN A 43 1.99 12.52 -8.34
CA GLN A 43 2.45 13.80 -8.87
C GLN A 43 3.51 13.62 -9.97
N LEU A 44 4.39 12.63 -9.82
CA LEU A 44 5.40 12.28 -10.82
C LEU A 44 4.82 11.51 -12.02
N ARG A 45 3.52 11.20 -12.04
CA ARG A 45 2.86 10.35 -13.05
C ARG A 45 3.49 8.95 -13.17
N ASN A 46 4.11 8.46 -12.09
CA ASN A 46 4.67 7.11 -12.01
C ASN A 46 3.61 6.13 -11.50
N PHE A 47 2.56 5.94 -12.30
CA PHE A 47 1.39 5.16 -11.94
C PHE A 47 1.70 3.67 -11.71
N TYR A 48 2.75 3.13 -12.33
CA TYR A 48 3.13 1.72 -12.13
C TYR A 48 3.63 1.44 -10.70
N SER A 49 4.50 2.32 -10.19
CA SER A 49 5.05 2.19 -8.84
C SER A 49 4.01 2.56 -7.80
N GLU A 50 3.20 3.59 -8.08
CA GLU A 50 2.06 3.98 -7.26
C GLU A 50 1.06 2.82 -7.12
N PHE A 51 0.64 2.22 -8.24
CA PHE A 51 -0.24 1.05 -8.27
C PHE A 51 0.32 -0.11 -7.44
N THR A 52 1.63 -0.36 -7.52
CA THR A 52 2.27 -1.45 -6.76
C THR A 52 2.20 -1.20 -5.25
N ILE A 53 2.47 0.02 -4.80
CA ILE A 53 2.41 0.39 -3.38
C ILE A 53 0.97 0.33 -2.87
N LEU A 54 0.03 0.93 -3.60
CA LEU A 54 -1.39 0.93 -3.23
C LEU A 54 -1.97 -0.49 -3.20
N SER A 55 -1.66 -1.32 -4.21
CA SER A 55 -2.03 -2.75 -4.21
C SER A 55 -1.47 -3.50 -3.01
N THR A 56 -0.25 -3.15 -2.57
CA THR A 56 0.36 -3.74 -1.38
C THR A 56 -0.38 -3.35 -0.10
N LEU A 57 -0.73 -2.08 0.03
CA LEU A 57 -1.45 -1.56 1.19
C LEU A 57 -2.90 -2.07 1.26
N CYS A 58 -3.56 -2.27 0.10
CA CYS A 58 -4.87 -2.91 -0.03
C CYS A 58 -4.84 -4.43 0.15
N SER A 59 -3.67 -5.07 0.14
CA SER A 59 -3.57 -6.52 0.32
C SER A 59 -4.04 -6.92 1.72
N THR A 60 -4.74 -8.06 1.81
CA THR A 60 -5.21 -8.66 3.07
C THR A 60 -4.10 -8.80 4.12
N LEU A 61 -2.85 -8.93 3.69
CA LEU A 61 -1.66 -9.01 4.55
C LEU A 61 -1.45 -7.76 5.40
N VAL A 62 -1.72 -6.58 4.83
CA VAL A 62 -1.54 -5.26 5.46
C VAL A 62 -2.87 -4.73 5.99
N GLU A 63 -3.97 -4.88 5.25
CA GLU A 63 -5.30 -4.41 5.63
C GLU A 63 -5.76 -5.00 6.99
N ARG A 64 -5.47 -6.28 7.25
CA ARG A 64 -5.83 -6.96 8.52
C ARG A 64 -5.18 -6.34 9.76
N LEU A 65 -4.17 -5.48 9.62
CA LEU A 65 -3.45 -4.84 10.72
C LEU A 65 -4.26 -3.70 11.36
N LYS A 66 -5.46 -4.00 11.88
CA LYS A 66 -6.43 -2.99 12.38
C LYS A 66 -5.84 -2.02 13.40
N ILE A 67 -4.97 -2.49 14.29
CA ILE A 67 -4.30 -1.66 15.32
C ILE A 67 -3.31 -0.67 14.68
N THR A 68 -2.66 -1.06 13.59
CA THR A 68 -1.75 -0.17 12.86
C THR A 68 -2.56 0.90 12.14
N TRP A 69 -3.61 0.51 11.42
CA TRP A 69 -4.49 1.43 10.68
C TRP A 69 -5.25 2.41 11.56
N SER A 70 -5.64 2.00 12.78
CA SER A 70 -6.29 2.91 13.73
C SER A 70 -5.35 4.04 14.20
N ARG A 71 -4.03 3.79 14.22
CA ARG A 71 -3.00 4.76 14.58
C ARG A 71 -2.61 5.68 13.43
N VAL A 72 -2.82 5.27 12.18
CA VAL A 72 -2.59 6.13 11.01
C VAL A 72 -3.56 7.32 11.08
N SER A 73 -3.02 8.53 10.86
CA SER A 73 -3.80 9.77 10.87
C SER A 73 -4.99 9.68 9.93
N LYS A 74 -6.13 10.26 10.34
CA LYS A 74 -7.34 10.34 9.51
C LYS A 74 -7.07 11.03 8.17
N ASN A 75 -6.16 12.01 8.14
CA ASN A 75 -5.80 12.70 6.90
C ASN A 75 -5.13 11.77 5.88
N ARG A 76 -4.09 11.05 6.31
CA ARG A 76 -3.40 10.06 5.46
C ARG A 76 -4.33 8.93 5.02
N ARG A 77 -5.24 8.47 5.88
CA ARG A 77 -6.27 7.49 5.48
C ARG A 77 -7.19 8.02 4.39
N ARG A 78 -7.57 9.30 4.44
CA ARG A 78 -8.36 9.94 3.36
C ARG A 78 -7.56 10.04 2.06
N THR A 79 -6.30 10.45 2.11
CA THR A 79 -5.42 10.46 0.92
C THR A 79 -5.32 9.07 0.31
N PHE A 80 -5.07 8.06 1.13
CA PHE A 80 -5.03 6.66 0.68
C PHE A 80 -6.34 6.22 0.01
N SER A 81 -7.50 6.48 0.63
CA SER A 81 -8.80 6.15 0.02
C SER A 81 -9.00 6.83 -1.34
N LYS A 82 -8.68 8.13 -1.46
CA LYS A 82 -8.76 8.85 -2.74
C LYS A 82 -7.85 8.23 -3.80
N LEU A 83 -6.61 7.90 -3.45
CA LEU A 83 -5.68 7.26 -4.37
C LEU A 83 -6.20 5.87 -4.79
N CYS A 84 -6.78 5.10 -3.88
CA CYS A 84 -7.40 3.82 -4.20
C CYS A 84 -8.62 3.92 -5.11
N GLU A 85 -9.46 4.95 -4.96
CA GLU A 85 -10.63 5.21 -5.84
C GLU A 85 -10.19 5.51 -7.28
N LEU A 86 -9.04 6.14 -7.46
CA LEU A 86 -8.48 6.45 -8.79
C LEU A 86 -7.86 5.24 -9.48
N LEU A 87 -7.59 4.17 -8.74
CA LEU A 87 -7.08 2.94 -9.32
C LEU A 87 -8.23 2.07 -9.82
N PRO A 88 -8.08 1.37 -10.96
CA PRO A 88 -9.01 0.34 -11.41
C PRO A 88 -8.85 -0.94 -10.57
N LEU A 89 -8.95 -0.83 -9.23
CA LEU A 89 -8.87 -1.96 -8.29
C LEU A 89 -10.22 -2.67 -8.12
N GLU A 90 -11.27 -2.24 -8.81
CA GLU A 90 -12.53 -2.98 -8.93
C GLU A 90 -12.29 -4.28 -9.70
N GLY A 91 -11.93 -5.34 -8.96
CA GLY A 91 -12.29 -6.69 -9.36
C GLY A 91 -11.24 -7.79 -9.26
N ASN A 92 -10.02 -7.59 -8.72
CA ASN A 92 -9.01 -8.65 -8.87
C ASN A 92 -8.10 -8.99 -7.67
N PHE A 93 -8.48 -8.69 -6.42
CA PHE A 93 -7.76 -9.23 -5.24
C PHE A 93 -8.44 -10.43 -4.57
N GLN A 94 -9.59 -10.87 -5.06
CA GLN A 94 -10.27 -12.08 -4.55
C GLN A 94 -9.60 -13.38 -5.03
N THR A 95 -8.69 -13.34 -6.02
CA THR A 95 -8.11 -14.56 -6.64
C THR A 95 -6.62 -14.73 -6.35
N LEU A 96 -6.24 -14.61 -5.08
CA LEU A 96 -5.01 -15.20 -4.55
C LEU A 96 -5.32 -15.89 -3.21
N ARG A 97 -6.22 -16.88 -3.27
CA ARG A 97 -6.43 -17.87 -2.21
C ARG A 97 -6.06 -19.25 -2.75
#